data_AF-A0A932N7C3-F1
#
_entry.id   AF-A0A932N7C3-F1
#
_cell.length_a   1.000
_cell.length_b   1.000
_cell.length_c   1.000
_cell.angle_alpha   90.00
_cell.angle_beta   90.00
_cell.angle_gamma   90.00
#
_symmetry.space_group_name_H-M   'P 1'
#
loop_
_entity.id
_entity.type
_entity.pdbx_description
1 polymer ?
#
loop_
_entity_poly.entity_id
_entity_poly.type
_entity_poly.pdbx_seq_one_letter_code
_entity_poly.pdbx_strand_id
1 'polypeptide(L)'
;MKEAHDHHRVSPEGKQMGAIMSRLADLECASLARQGETDDRCKTCAFRAGTVPNGCAQTQSDVIKAVSDNVPFMCHAHKNSHGQYNRICHGWFAVRRIVNRKEKATGEKMPLAPWDFSPPDTQKRAHK
;
A
#
# COMPACT_ATOMS: atom_id res chain seq x y z
N MET A 1 16.77 9.21 -18.17
CA MET A 1 15.91 8.57 -17.16
C MET A 1 16.50 7.20 -16.88
N LYS A 2 16.99 6.93 -15.67
CA LYS A 2 17.47 5.58 -15.34
C LYS A 2 16.25 4.68 -15.27
N GLU A 3 16.14 3.77 -16.24
CA GLU A 3 15.13 2.72 -16.24
C GLU A 3 15.14 2.02 -14.87
N ALA A 4 13.97 1.88 -14.27
CA ALA A 4 13.75 1.10 -13.06
C ALA A 4 13.89 -0.40 -13.42
N HIS A 5 15.09 -0.80 -13.82
CA HIS A 5 15.39 -2.15 -14.24
C HIS A 5 15.53 -3.06 -13.03
N ASP A 6 14.62 -4.03 -12.99
CA ASP A 6 14.87 -5.39 -12.53
C ASP A 6 15.12 -5.63 -11.05
N HIS A 7 14.27 -5.04 -10.19
CA HIS A 7 14.09 -5.67 -8.88
C HIS A 7 13.29 -6.96 -9.07
N HIS A 8 13.88 -8.12 -8.77
CA HIS A 8 13.28 -9.48 -8.94
C HIS A 8 11.87 -9.70 -8.38
N ARG A 9 11.37 -8.76 -7.56
CA ARG A 9 10.01 -8.78 -6.99
C ARG A 9 8.99 -7.99 -7.81
N VAL A 10 9.43 -7.18 -8.76
CA VAL A 10 8.57 -6.40 -9.65
C VAL A 10 8.08 -7.31 -10.76
N SER A 11 6.78 -7.33 -11.02
CA SER A 11 6.18 -8.16 -12.08
C SER A 11 5.19 -7.34 -12.93
N PRO A 12 4.81 -7.81 -14.13
CA PRO A 12 3.76 -7.19 -14.93
C PRO A 12 2.44 -7.03 -14.15
N GLU A 13 2.01 -8.07 -13.44
CA GLU A 13 0.78 -8.09 -12.63
C GLU A 13 0.89 -7.10 -11.46
N GLY A 14 2.04 -7.07 -10.80
CA GLY A 14 2.33 -6.11 -9.74
C GLY A 14 2.23 -4.66 -10.23
N LYS A 15 2.78 -4.35 -11.41
CA LYS A 15 2.67 -3.03 -12.03
C LYS A 15 1.21 -2.66 -12.35
N GLN A 16 0.41 -3.60 -12.84
CA GLN A 16 -1.01 -3.36 -13.15
C GLN A 16 -1.81 -3.07 -11.88
N MET A 17 -1.68 -3.90 -10.85
CA MET A 17 -2.31 -3.66 -9.55
C MET A 17 -1.84 -2.35 -8.93
N GLY A 18 -0.53 -2.11 -8.95
CA GLY A 18 0.11 -0.90 -8.42
C GLY A 18 -0.35 0.38 -9.10
N ALA A 19 -0.57 0.37 -10.41
CA ALA A 19 -1.08 1.52 -11.15
C ALA A 19 -2.49 1.90 -10.69
N ILE A 20 -3.35 0.92 -10.43
CA ILE A 20 -4.71 1.16 -9.91
C ILE A 20 -4.65 1.73 -8.50
N MET A 21 -3.90 1.08 -7.61
CA MET A 21 -3.84 1.47 -6.19
C MET A 21 -3.17 2.84 -5.99
N SER A 22 -2.12 3.14 -6.74
CA SER A 22 -1.48 4.46 -6.71
C SER A 22 -2.39 5.56 -7.24
N ARG A 23 -3.11 5.32 -8.35
CA ARG A 23 -4.09 6.27 -8.88
C ARG A 23 -5.19 6.60 -7.87
N LEU A 24 -5.77 5.58 -7.22
CA LEU A 24 -6.78 5.78 -6.18
C LEU A 24 -6.22 6.59 -5.00
N ALA A 25 -5.01 6.23 -4.54
CA ALA A 25 -4.35 6.95 -3.46
C ALA A 25 -4.04 8.40 -3.84
N ASP A 26 -3.56 8.68 -5.05
CA ASP A 26 -3.24 10.03 -5.52
C ASP A 26 -4.49 10.92 -5.55
N LEU A 27 -5.61 10.41 -6.07
CA LEU A 27 -6.88 11.13 -6.11
C LEU A 27 -7.36 11.50 -4.70
N GLU A 28 -7.31 10.55 -3.76
CA GLU A 28 -7.79 10.83 -2.41
C GLU A 28 -6.79 11.64 -1.57
N CYS A 29 -5.48 11.46 -1.76
CA CYS A 29 -4.48 12.32 -1.14
C CYS A 29 -4.67 13.78 -1.60
N ALA A 30 -4.96 14.02 -2.88
CA ALA A 30 -5.29 15.36 -3.37
C ALA A 30 -6.58 15.90 -2.73
N SER A 31 -7.56 15.04 -2.45
CA SER A 31 -8.79 15.38 -1.74
C SER A 31 -8.55 15.75 -0.26
N LEU A 32 -7.71 14.97 0.42
CA LEU A 32 -7.27 15.20 1.80
C LEU A 32 -6.46 16.49 1.93
N ALA A 33 -5.58 16.77 0.97
CA ALA A 33 -4.78 18.00 0.95
C ALA A 33 -5.66 19.26 0.92
N ARG A 34 -6.78 19.23 0.18
CA ARG A 34 -7.78 20.31 0.17
C ARG A 34 -8.50 20.49 1.52
N GLN A 35 -8.45 19.50 2.40
CA GLN A 35 -8.99 19.54 3.77
C GLN A 35 -7.92 19.83 4.83
N GLY A 36 -6.69 20.13 4.42
CA GLY A 36 -5.58 20.41 5.34
C GLY A 36 -4.76 19.18 5.74
N GLU A 37 -5.04 17.99 5.21
CA GLU A 37 -4.26 16.77 5.47
C GLU A 37 -3.29 16.50 4.31
N THR A 38 -2.00 16.81 4.52
CA THR A 38 -0.95 16.70 3.51
C THR A 38 -0.62 15.25 3.13
N ASP A 39 -0.17 15.02 1.88
CA ASP A 39 0.31 13.70 1.45
C ASP A 39 1.59 13.26 2.17
N ASP A 40 1.43 12.47 3.23
CA ASP A 40 2.52 11.89 4.01
C ASP A 40 2.84 10.42 3.67
N ARG A 41 2.64 10.01 2.41
CA ARG A 41 3.15 8.71 1.95
C ARG A 41 4.67 8.74 1.91
N CYS A 42 5.33 7.76 2.55
CA CYS A 42 6.79 7.62 2.48
C CYS A 42 7.33 7.50 1.03
N LYS A 43 8.62 7.77 0.83
CA LYS A 43 9.27 7.83 -0.50
C LYS A 43 9.17 6.52 -1.29
N THR A 44 9.23 5.38 -0.61
CA THR A 44 9.18 4.02 -1.17
C THR A 44 7.81 3.37 -0.98
N CYS A 45 6.73 4.16 -0.92
CA CYS A 45 5.40 3.67 -0.60
C CYS A 45 4.81 2.76 -1.71
N ALA A 46 4.17 1.65 -1.32
CA ALA A 46 3.43 0.76 -2.22
C ALA A 46 2.27 1.44 -2.97
N PHE A 47 1.82 2.61 -2.48
CA PHE A 47 0.78 3.44 -3.11
C PHE A 47 1.38 4.61 -3.91
N ARG A 48 2.69 4.66 -4.17
CA ARG A 48 3.34 5.64 -5.05
C ARG A 48 3.81 4.95 -6.34
N ALA A 49 3.35 5.46 -7.48
CA ALA A 49 3.72 4.93 -8.79
C ALA A 49 5.24 4.92 -9.00
N GLY A 50 5.75 3.87 -9.62
CA GLY A 50 7.17 3.72 -9.96
C GLY A 50 8.08 3.27 -8.82
N THR A 51 7.55 3.06 -7.60
CA THR A 51 8.32 2.44 -6.53
C THR A 51 8.37 0.91 -6.69
N VAL A 52 9.43 0.27 -6.20
CA VAL A 52 9.56 -1.21 -6.18
C VAL A 52 8.34 -1.90 -5.53
N PRO A 53 7.88 -1.53 -4.31
CA PRO A 53 6.70 -2.18 -3.72
C PRO A 53 5.39 -1.85 -4.45
N ASN A 54 5.32 -0.75 -5.20
CA ASN A 54 4.17 -0.50 -6.07
C ASN A 54 4.13 -1.48 -7.25
N GLY A 55 5.28 -1.85 -7.81
CA GLY A 55 5.37 -2.83 -8.89
C GLY A 55 5.41 -4.29 -8.44
N CYS A 56 5.38 -4.59 -7.13
CA CYS A 56 5.51 -5.95 -6.61
C CYS A 56 4.16 -6.63 -6.43
N ALA A 57 3.93 -7.77 -7.11
CA ALA A 57 2.67 -8.49 -7.03
C ALA A 57 2.31 -8.91 -5.59
N GLN A 58 3.25 -9.52 -4.87
CA GLN A 58 3.08 -9.91 -3.47
C GLN A 58 2.65 -8.72 -2.59
N THR A 59 3.39 -7.60 -2.66
CA THR A 59 3.06 -6.40 -1.88
C THR A 59 1.71 -5.81 -2.26
N GLN A 60 1.36 -5.79 -3.56
CA GLN A 60 0.06 -5.29 -3.99
C GLN A 60 -1.09 -6.21 -3.57
N SER A 61 -0.91 -7.53 -3.55
CA SER A 61 -1.88 -8.48 -3.00
C SER A 61 -2.13 -8.25 -1.51
N ASP A 62 -1.10 -7.98 -0.72
CA ASP A 62 -1.24 -7.62 0.70
C ASP A 62 -1.93 -6.26 0.88
N VAL A 63 -1.60 -5.27 0.04
CA VAL A 63 -2.24 -3.95 0.04
C VAL A 63 -3.73 -4.06 -0.27
N ILE A 64 -4.11 -4.82 -1.30
CA ILE A 64 -5.50 -5.04 -1.68
C ILE A 64 -6.25 -5.76 -0.57
N LYS A 65 -5.67 -6.82 0.00
CA LYS A 65 -6.23 -7.52 1.16
C LYS A 65 -6.45 -6.57 2.34
N ALA A 66 -5.45 -5.79 2.73
CA ALA A 66 -5.56 -4.84 3.84
C ALA A 66 -6.67 -3.80 3.63
N VAL A 67 -6.87 -3.35 2.38
CA VAL A 67 -7.96 -2.43 2.03
C VAL A 67 -9.32 -3.13 2.10
N SER A 68 -9.45 -4.34 1.52
CA SER A 68 -10.70 -5.10 1.47
C SER A 68 -11.15 -5.55 2.86
N ASP A 69 -10.22 -6.07 3.65
CA ASP A 69 -10.47 -6.64 4.97
C ASP A 69 -10.52 -5.57 6.08
N ASN A 70 -10.35 -4.30 5.72
CA ASN A 70 -10.28 -3.18 6.66
C ASN A 70 -9.24 -3.38 7.77
N VAL A 71 -8.07 -3.94 7.41
CA VAL A 71 -6.95 -4.15 8.33
C VAL A 71 -5.93 -3.03 8.10
N PRO A 72 -5.49 -2.31 9.15
CA PRO A 72 -4.48 -1.26 9.00
C PRO A 72 -3.19 -1.75 8.36
N PHE A 73 -2.84 -1.20 7.20
CA PHE A 73 -1.54 -1.41 6.58
C PHE A 73 -0.53 -0.42 7.16
N MET A 74 0.49 -0.93 7.84
CA MET A 74 1.46 -0.08 8.53
C MET A 74 2.53 0.46 7.58
N CYS A 75 3.00 1.68 7.82
CA CYS A 75 4.06 2.29 7.03
C CYS A 75 5.42 1.68 7.39
N HIS A 76 6.11 1.10 6.40
CA HIS A 76 7.41 0.46 6.65
C HIS A 76 8.53 1.43 7.05
N ALA A 77 8.40 2.72 6.70
CA ALA A 77 9.39 3.75 6.95
C ALA A 77 9.35 4.31 8.38
N HIS A 78 8.29 4.03 9.15
CA HIS A 78 8.10 4.54 10.50
C HIS A 78 8.11 3.39 11.50
N LYS A 79 9.24 3.25 12.20
CA LYS A 79 9.46 2.27 13.26
C LYS A 79 9.80 2.97 14.57
N ASN A 80 9.36 2.41 15.70
CA ASN A 80 9.79 2.85 17.02
C ASN A 80 11.20 2.33 17.35
N SER A 81 11.71 2.68 18.55
CA SER A 81 13.01 2.23 19.07
C SER A 81 13.16 0.71 19.15
N HIS A 82 12.05 -0.03 19.17
CA HIS A 82 12.02 -1.50 19.20
C HIS A 82 11.87 -2.12 17.81
N GLY A 83 11.95 -1.32 16.74
CA GLY A 83 11.83 -1.79 15.36
C GLY A 83 10.39 -2.13 14.92
N GLN A 84 9.39 -1.82 15.75
CA GLN A 84 7.98 -2.07 15.45
C GLN A 84 7.38 -0.91 14.64
N TYR A 85 6.55 -1.23 13.65
CA TYR A 85 5.86 -0.20 12.89
C TYR A 85 4.87 0.56 13.79
N ASN A 86 4.96 1.89 13.79
CA ASN A 86 4.19 2.73 14.71
C ASN A 86 3.26 3.72 14.02
N ARG A 87 3.17 3.67 12.68
CA ARG A 87 2.32 4.58 11.91
C ARG A 87 1.54 3.85 10.83
N ILE A 88 0.27 4.19 10.67
CA ILE A 88 -0.56 3.74 9.55
C ILE A 88 -0.02 4.32 8.24
N CYS A 89 0.00 3.53 7.19
CA CYS A 89 0.36 4.00 5.85
C CYS A 89 -0.69 4.99 5.33
N HIS A 90 -0.25 6.21 4.99
CA HIS A 90 -1.15 7.24 4.47
C HIS A 90 -1.85 6.83 3.15
N GLY A 91 -1.18 6.04 2.31
CA GLY A 91 -1.77 5.52 1.07
C GLY A 91 -2.91 4.53 1.34
N TRP A 92 -2.75 3.67 2.35
CA TRP A 92 -3.82 2.77 2.77
C TRP A 92 -5.00 3.56 3.36
N PHE A 93 -4.72 4.55 4.20
CA PHE A 93 -5.75 5.42 4.77
C PHE A 93 -6.57 6.12 3.67
N ALA A 94 -5.88 6.70 2.69
CA ALA A 94 -6.51 7.35 1.54
C ALA A 94 -7.42 6.39 0.76
N VAL A 95 -6.93 5.22 0.36
CA VAL A 95 -7.77 4.27 -0.38
C VAL A 95 -8.90 3.71 0.49
N ARG A 96 -8.65 3.44 1.77
CA ARG A 96 -9.68 2.96 2.69
C ARG A 96 -10.78 4.00 2.90
N ARG A 97 -10.47 5.30 2.87
CA ARG A 97 -11.45 6.39 2.90
C ARG A 97 -12.36 6.39 1.66
N ILE A 98 -11.84 6.06 0.47
CA ILE A 98 -12.67 5.84 -0.73
C ILE A 98 -13.65 4.69 -0.48
N VAL A 99 -13.12 3.54 -0.04
CA VAL A 99 -13.95 2.35 0.24
C VAL A 99 -15.01 2.67 1.30
N ASN A 100 -14.65 3.37 2.39
CA ASN A 100 -15.57 3.72 3.46
C ASN A 100 -16.72 4.60 2.97
N ARG A 101 -16.44 5.54 2.05
CA ARG A 101 -17.51 6.35 1.42
C ARG A 101 -18.45 5.47 0.58
N LYS A 102 -17.91 4.53 -0.21
CA LYS A 102 -18.72 3.55 -0.97
C LYS A 102 -19.59 2.73 -0.02
N GLU A 103 -19.00 2.08 0.98
CA GLU A 103 -19.72 1.22 1.93
C GLU A 103 -20.83 1.98 2.67
N LYS A 104 -20.60 3.24 3.04
CA LYS A 104 -21.63 4.09 3.67
C LYS A 104 -22.75 4.46 2.70
N ALA A 105 -22.42 4.71 1.43
CA ALA A 105 -23.40 5.09 0.41
C ALA A 105 -24.28 3.91 -0.04
N THR A 106 -23.72 2.71 -0.11
CA THR A 106 -24.43 1.52 -0.61
C THR A 106 -24.96 0.61 0.50
N GLY A 107 -24.42 0.72 1.72
CA GLY A 107 -24.67 -0.25 2.80
C GLY A 107 -23.94 -1.59 2.62
N GLU A 108 -23.24 -1.78 1.50
CA GLU A 108 -22.56 -3.02 1.15
C GLU A 108 -21.07 -2.93 1.53
N LYS A 109 -20.58 -3.94 2.27
CA LYS A 109 -19.16 -4.06 2.60
C LYS A 109 -18.36 -4.60 1.42
N MET A 110 -17.10 -4.20 1.32
CA MET A 110 -16.20 -4.89 0.39
C MET A 110 -16.08 -6.37 0.79
N PRO A 111 -16.09 -7.29 -0.18
CA PRO A 111 -15.87 -8.70 0.12
C PRO A 111 -14.46 -8.90 0.68
N LEU A 112 -14.31 -9.80 1.64
CA LEU A 112 -13.01 -10.16 2.19
C LEU A 112 -12.16 -10.83 1.09
N ALA A 113 -10.87 -10.53 1.09
CA ALA A 113 -9.96 -11.18 0.17
C ALA A 113 -9.77 -12.66 0.56
N PRO A 114 -9.98 -13.62 -0.37
CA PRO A 114 -9.97 -15.05 -0.06
C PRO A 114 -8.58 -15.66 0.14
N TRP A 115 -7.50 -14.86 0.06
CA TRP A 115 -6.12 -15.30 0.28
C TRP A 115 -5.58 -14.75 1.62
N ASP A 116 -4.55 -15.39 2.17
CA ASP A 116 -3.85 -14.92 3.37
C ASP A 116 -2.85 -13.80 3.07
N PHE A 117 -2.47 -13.05 4.11
CA PHE A 117 -1.31 -12.14 3.99
C PHE A 117 -0.04 -12.93 3.72
N SER A 118 0.84 -12.34 2.93
CA SER A 118 2.12 -12.94 2.61
C SER A 118 2.98 -13.14 3.86
N PRO A 119 3.79 -14.21 3.94
CA PRO A 119 4.73 -14.38 5.04
C PRO A 119 5.79 -13.26 5.03
N PRO A 120 6.40 -12.93 6.18
CA PRO A 120 7.53 -12.03 6.23
C PRO A 120 8.66 -12.50 5.30
N ASP A 121 9.39 -11.56 4.71
CA ASP A 121 10.61 -11.89 3.96
C ASP A 121 11.54 -12.69 4.89
N THR A 122 11.99 -13.86 4.44
CA THR A 122 13.00 -14.63 5.18
C THR A 122 14.24 -13.76 5.29
N GLN A 123 14.67 -13.44 6.52
CA GLN A 123 15.94 -12.73 6.71
C GLN A 123 17.03 -13.58 6.05
N LYS A 124 17.64 -13.09 4.97
CA LYS A 124 18.88 -13.68 4.48
C LYS A 124 19.83 -13.69 5.67
N ARG A 125 20.30 -14.89 6.04
CA ARG A 125 21.31 -15.10 7.08
C ARG A 125 22.39 -14.05 6.90
N ALA A 126 22.72 -13.33 7.97
CA ALA A 126 23.88 -12.45 7.99
C ALA A 126 25.07 -13.25 7.43
N HIS A 127 25.58 -12.80 6.29
CA HIS A 127 26.87 -13.30 5.81
C HIS A 127 27.88 -12.90 6.88
N LYS A 128 28.36 -13.91 7.61
CA LYS A 128 29.58 -13.82 8.41
C LYS A 128 30.77 -13.55 7.50
#